data_AF-A0A9D5SYT6-F1
#
_entry.id   AF-A0A9D5SYT6-F1
#
_cell.length_a   1.000
_cell.length_b   1.000
_cell.length_c   1.000
_cell.angle_alpha   90.00
_cell.angle_beta   90.00
_cell.angle_gamma   90.00
#
_symmetry.space_group_name_H-M   'P 1'
#
loop_
_entity.id
_entity.type
_entity.pdbx_description
1 polymer ?
#
loop_
_entity_poly.entity_id
_entity_poly.type
_entity_poly.pdbx_seq_one_letter_code
_entity_poly.pdbx_strand_id
1 'polypeptide(L)'
;MAEKRERQIIDVSSGKSSAAPRKKSTAKKSPSEKKAKVQAVQTHAIISAENQGRAKKYRWGAVILWLLGLAFEILTILVVNGYLYIPGNTMTYIIIGLVADFICVVIGSQLWKKSNHIDPASEKNKIKFFLWNNMGLIASLICFVPIIIVLLKEKNLDAKTKKIATIIACIVAVIAGLASVDWNPVSAEDLAQAQSDAAAYTVDGSVYWTQFGKRYHLTEDCQSLQNSATLYRGTVEEAFEAKRGTPCKFCASQEAIAEVYGEKADDESTGIDLSAPLTETDDTVDTSVDGETITYEDFMGDYYAE
;
A
#
# COMPACT_ATOMS: atom_id res chain seq x y z
N MET A 1 12.01 -35.20 0.04
CA MET A 1 11.70 -34.18 1.06
C MET A 1 12.54 -32.96 0.73
N ALA A 2 11.92 -31.84 0.37
CA ALA A 2 12.65 -30.60 0.08
C ALA A 2 13.15 -30.02 1.42
N GLU A 3 14.46 -29.88 1.56
CA GLU A 3 15.09 -29.23 2.70
C GLU A 3 14.55 -27.80 2.82
N LYS A 4 13.97 -27.46 3.98
CA LYS A 4 13.47 -26.12 4.28
C LYS A 4 14.66 -25.16 4.24
N ARG A 5 14.88 -24.50 3.09
CA ARG A 5 15.95 -23.50 2.94
C ARG A 5 15.89 -22.53 4.12
N GLU A 6 17.02 -22.31 4.77
CA GLU A 6 17.14 -21.39 5.90
C GLU A 6 16.77 -19.98 5.41
N ARG A 7 15.62 -19.46 5.88
CA ARG A 7 15.07 -18.16 5.46
C ARG A 7 15.59 -17.08 6.39
N GLN A 8 15.97 -15.94 5.81
CA GLN A 8 16.43 -14.77 6.56
C GLN A 8 15.24 -13.87 6.91
N ILE A 9 15.04 -13.57 8.19
CA ILE A 9 14.01 -12.62 8.66
C ILE A 9 14.71 -11.32 9.09
N ILE A 10 14.25 -10.20 8.50
CA ILE A 10 14.76 -8.86 8.79
C ILE A 10 13.66 -8.10 9.53
N ASP A 11 13.89 -7.84 10.82
CA ASP A 11 12.99 -7.01 11.64
C ASP A 11 13.22 -5.53 11.31
N VAL A 12 12.22 -4.87 10.73
CA VAL A 12 12.28 -3.51 10.17
C VAL A 12 12.62 -2.47 11.23
N SER A 13 12.07 -2.62 12.44
CA SER A 13 12.34 -1.76 13.59
C SER A 13 13.79 -1.84 14.13
N SER A 14 14.53 -2.92 13.86
CA SER A 14 15.84 -3.17 14.49
C SER A 14 17.03 -3.13 13.53
N GLY A 15 16.80 -3.14 12.21
CA GLY A 15 17.87 -3.15 11.20
C GLY A 15 18.82 -4.36 11.30
N LYS A 16 18.50 -5.37 12.13
CA LYS A 16 19.29 -6.60 12.31
C LYS A 16 18.51 -7.80 11.80
N SER A 17 19.20 -8.64 11.04
CA SER A 17 18.79 -10.00 10.73
C SER A 17 18.70 -10.80 12.02
N SER A 18 17.50 -11.17 12.46
CA SER A 18 17.34 -12.09 13.58
C SER A 18 17.32 -13.53 13.04
N ALA A 19 18.34 -14.32 13.37
CA ALA A 19 18.24 -15.77 13.26
C ALA A 19 17.31 -16.26 14.37
N ALA A 20 16.36 -17.13 14.03
CA ALA A 20 15.29 -17.62 14.91
C ALA A 20 15.79 -17.99 16.32
N PRO A 21 15.10 -17.57 17.41
CA PRO A 21 15.55 -17.88 18.76
C PRO A 21 15.19 -19.33 19.13
N ARG A 22 16.24 -20.10 19.45
CA ARG A 22 16.15 -21.42 20.09
C ARG A 22 15.66 -21.27 21.53
N LYS A 23 14.54 -21.94 21.85
CA LYS A 23 13.91 -22.05 23.18
C LYS A 23 14.93 -22.19 24.33
N LYS A 24 14.82 -21.31 25.34
CA LYS A 24 15.06 -21.64 26.76
C LYS A 24 14.02 -20.91 27.62
N SER A 25 12.98 -21.66 28.00
CA SER A 25 12.02 -21.26 29.03
C SER A 25 12.62 -21.49 30.41
N THR A 26 12.71 -20.43 31.22
CA THR A 26 12.71 -20.56 32.68
C THR A 26 11.47 -19.86 33.21
N ALA A 27 10.56 -20.66 33.76
CA ALA A 27 9.27 -20.24 34.26
C ALA A 27 9.40 -19.35 35.50
N LYS A 28 8.69 -18.21 35.50
CA LYS A 28 8.30 -17.53 36.75
C LYS A 28 6.96 -16.80 36.59
N LYS A 29 5.94 -17.41 37.21
CA LYS A 29 4.62 -16.94 37.69
C LYS A 29 4.03 -15.64 37.11
N SER A 30 2.87 -15.81 36.47
CA SER A 30 1.92 -14.78 35.99
C SER A 30 1.60 -13.70 37.03
N PRO A 31 1.56 -12.43 36.56
CA PRO A 31 0.34 -11.67 36.74
C PRO A 31 -0.12 -10.96 35.44
N SER A 32 -1.40 -11.22 35.11
CA SER A 32 -2.35 -10.32 34.43
C SER A 32 -2.30 -10.14 32.91
N GLU A 33 -3.16 -10.89 32.23
CA GLU A 33 -3.70 -10.59 30.89
C GLU A 33 -4.20 -9.14 30.77
N LYS A 34 -4.72 -8.56 31.86
CA LYS A 34 -5.13 -7.14 31.93
C LYS A 34 -3.95 -6.16 31.76
N LYS A 35 -2.76 -6.45 32.30
CA LYS A 35 -1.59 -5.55 32.09
C LYS A 35 -1.01 -5.69 30.69
N ALA A 36 -1.01 -6.89 30.11
CA ALA A 36 -0.59 -7.11 28.73
C ALA A 36 -1.51 -6.39 27.72
N LYS A 37 -2.84 -6.47 27.90
CA LYS A 37 -3.82 -5.74 27.08
C LYS A 37 -3.66 -4.23 27.20
N VAL A 38 -3.48 -3.70 28.41
CA VAL A 38 -3.25 -2.25 28.62
C VAL A 38 -1.93 -1.78 27.99
N GLN A 39 -0.88 -2.61 28.05
CA GLN A 39 0.42 -2.29 27.47
C GLN A 39 0.42 -2.34 25.93
N ALA A 40 -0.34 -3.26 25.32
CA ALA A 40 -0.54 -3.32 23.87
C ALA A 40 -1.33 -2.10 23.37
N VAL A 41 -2.42 -1.72 24.05
CA VAL A 41 -3.22 -0.53 23.72
C VAL A 41 -2.40 0.76 23.84
N GLN A 42 -1.57 0.88 24.87
CA GLN A 42 -0.71 2.04 25.07
C GLN A 42 0.40 2.13 24.01
N THR A 43 1.00 0.99 23.64
CA THR A 43 2.01 0.92 22.57
C THR A 43 1.41 1.32 21.22
N HIS A 44 0.22 0.82 20.89
CA HIS A 44 -0.50 1.17 19.66
C HIS A 44 -0.84 2.66 19.58
N ALA A 45 -1.30 3.26 20.68
CA ALA A 45 -1.59 4.68 20.76
C ALA A 45 -0.33 5.56 20.55
N ILE A 46 0.83 5.13 21.07
CA ILE A 46 2.11 5.82 20.87
C ILE A 46 2.55 5.76 19.40
N ILE A 47 2.48 4.57 18.78
CA ILE A 47 2.81 4.37 17.36
C ILE A 47 1.89 5.22 16.48
N SER A 48 0.58 5.23 16.77
CA SER A 48 -0.40 6.04 16.05
C SER A 48 -0.08 7.54 16.14
N ALA A 49 0.27 8.06 17.32
CA ALA A 49 0.64 9.46 17.50
C ALA A 49 1.94 9.83 16.77
N GLU A 50 2.96 8.96 16.81
CA GLU A 50 4.21 9.14 16.06
C GLU A 50 3.95 9.18 14.55
N ASN A 51 3.14 8.25 14.04
CA ASN A 51 2.76 8.16 12.64
C ASN A 51 2.01 9.41 12.18
N GLN A 52 1.06 9.92 12.97
CA GLN A 52 0.41 11.21 12.68
C GLN A 52 1.41 12.37 12.61
N GLY A 53 2.39 12.40 13.53
CA GLY A 53 3.47 13.40 13.50
C GLY A 53 4.31 13.32 12.22
N ARG A 54 4.70 12.11 11.82
CA ARG A 54 5.46 11.85 10.58
C ARG A 54 4.66 12.21 9.33
N ALA A 55 3.40 11.80 9.26
CA ALA A 55 2.48 12.14 8.16
C ALA A 55 2.36 13.66 7.98
N LYS A 56 2.11 14.40 9.07
CA LYS A 56 2.04 15.87 9.03
C LYS A 56 3.32 16.51 8.48
N LYS A 57 4.51 16.02 8.85
CA LYS A 57 5.79 16.51 8.30
C LYS A 57 5.89 16.30 6.79
N TYR A 58 5.48 15.13 6.29
CA TYR A 58 5.47 14.83 4.86
C TYR A 58 4.46 15.71 4.09
N ARG A 59 3.27 15.96 4.64
CA ARG A 59 2.27 16.87 4.03
C ARG A 59 2.81 18.29 3.92
N TRP A 60 3.39 18.83 5.00
CA TRP A 60 3.99 20.16 4.97
C TRP A 60 5.16 20.24 4.00
N GLY A 61 6.02 19.22 3.96
CA GLY A 61 7.10 19.14 2.97
C GLY A 61 6.59 19.16 1.53
N ALA A 62 5.51 18.43 1.26
CA ALA A 62 4.86 18.44 -0.05
C ALA A 62 4.28 19.81 -0.42
N VAL A 63 3.55 20.46 0.51
CA VAL A 63 2.98 21.80 0.28
C VAL A 63 4.08 22.84 0.02
N ILE A 64 5.17 22.81 0.80
CA ILE A 64 6.31 23.72 0.60
C ILE A 64 6.93 23.51 -0.78
N LEU A 65 7.11 22.25 -1.21
CA LEU A 65 7.62 21.96 -2.54
C LEU A 65 6.68 22.44 -3.65
N TRP A 66 5.37 22.30 -3.50
CA TRP A 66 4.42 22.84 -4.47
C TRP A 66 4.43 24.36 -4.54
N LEU A 67 4.55 25.04 -3.40
CA LEU A 67 4.73 26.50 -3.38
C LEU A 67 6.05 26.94 -4.01
N LEU A 68 7.11 26.14 -3.85
CA LEU A 68 8.39 26.38 -4.51
C LEU A 68 8.29 26.17 -6.04
N GLY A 69 7.58 25.12 -6.48
CA GLY A 69 7.27 24.89 -7.90
C GLY A 69 6.50 26.06 -8.51
N LEU A 70 5.44 26.50 -7.84
CA LEU A 70 4.67 27.69 -8.23
C LEU A 70 5.54 28.95 -8.27
N ALA A 71 6.51 29.11 -7.35
CA ALA A 71 7.45 30.23 -7.39
C ALA A 71 8.37 30.18 -8.62
N PHE A 72 8.87 28.99 -9.01
CA PHE A 72 9.62 28.82 -10.26
C PHE A 72 8.77 29.09 -11.49
N GLU A 73 7.49 28.68 -11.48
CA GLU A 73 6.54 28.99 -12.54
C GLU A 73 6.36 30.52 -12.68
N ILE A 74 6.11 31.23 -11.58
CA ILE A 74 5.95 32.69 -11.57
C ILE A 74 7.22 33.37 -12.08
N LEU A 75 8.41 32.96 -11.61
CA LEU A 75 9.68 33.50 -12.12
C LEU A 75 9.82 33.30 -13.63
N THR A 76 9.42 32.14 -14.14
CA THR A 76 9.45 31.84 -15.57
C THR A 76 8.50 32.74 -16.35
N ILE A 77 7.28 32.96 -15.85
CA ILE A 77 6.30 33.86 -16.44
C ILE A 77 6.83 35.31 -16.47
N LEU A 78 7.51 35.76 -15.42
CA LEU A 78 8.10 37.10 -15.38
C LEU A 78 9.21 37.27 -16.43
N VAL A 79 10.02 36.23 -16.66
CA VAL A 79 11.03 36.23 -17.73
C VAL A 79 10.39 36.24 -19.11
N VAL A 80 9.38 35.40 -19.34
CA VAL A 80 8.66 35.29 -20.60
C VAL A 80 7.95 36.59 -20.99
N ASN A 81 7.36 37.29 -20.02
CA ASN A 81 6.68 38.57 -20.23
C ASN A 81 7.63 39.78 -20.27
N GLY A 82 8.92 39.59 -20.04
CA GLY A 82 9.92 40.66 -20.03
C GLY A 82 9.93 41.54 -18.78
N TYR A 83 9.17 41.20 -17.73
CA TYR A 83 9.25 41.87 -16.42
C TYR A 83 10.57 41.60 -15.70
N LEU A 84 11.13 40.41 -15.91
CA LEU A 84 12.44 40.00 -15.36
C LEU A 84 13.40 39.72 -16.52
N TYR A 85 14.30 40.65 -16.81
CA TYR A 85 15.31 40.46 -17.85
C TYR A 85 16.51 39.69 -17.29
N ILE A 86 16.79 38.53 -17.88
CA ILE A 86 17.98 37.73 -17.59
C ILE A 86 18.78 37.59 -18.89
N PRO A 87 20.07 37.95 -18.92
CA PRO A 87 20.87 37.89 -20.14
C PRO A 87 21.06 36.44 -20.59
N GLY A 88 20.44 36.07 -21.71
CA GLY A 88 20.54 34.72 -22.27
C GLY A 88 19.38 34.39 -23.21
N ASN A 89 19.27 33.11 -23.57
CA ASN A 89 18.19 32.63 -24.45
C ASN A 89 16.92 32.34 -23.63
N THR A 90 15.82 33.04 -23.96
CA THR A 90 14.52 32.87 -23.30
C THR A 90 14.03 31.42 -23.28
N MET A 91 14.25 30.64 -24.36
CA MET A 91 13.87 29.23 -24.40
C MET A 91 14.58 28.40 -23.34
N THR A 92 15.85 28.70 -23.08
CA THR A 92 16.62 28.01 -22.05
C THR A 92 16.00 28.24 -20.68
N TYR A 93 15.58 29.46 -20.37
CA TYR A 93 14.93 29.77 -19.08
C TYR A 93 13.55 29.12 -18.95
N ILE A 94 12.76 29.06 -20.02
CA ILE A 94 11.49 28.32 -20.02
C ILE A 94 11.73 26.84 -19.68
N ILE A 95 12.70 26.21 -20.33
CA ILE A 95 13.01 24.79 -20.09
C ILE A 95 13.51 24.58 -18.65
N ILE A 96 14.41 25.42 -18.16
CA ILE A 96 14.92 25.34 -16.78
C ILE A 96 13.77 25.48 -15.78
N GLY A 97 12.89 26.47 -15.98
CA GLY A 97 11.72 26.70 -15.13
C GLY A 97 10.77 25.50 -15.11
N LEU A 98 10.41 24.97 -16.29
CA LEU A 98 9.55 23.79 -16.42
C LEU A 98 10.15 22.55 -15.75
N VAL A 99 11.46 22.33 -15.89
CA VAL A 99 12.15 21.19 -15.27
C VAL A 99 12.22 21.35 -13.75
N ALA A 100 12.52 22.55 -13.26
CA ALA A 100 12.56 22.83 -11.82
C ALA A 100 11.18 22.65 -11.17
N ASP A 101 10.13 23.17 -11.80
CA ASP A 101 8.75 23.00 -11.36
C ASP A 101 8.33 21.52 -11.39
N PHE A 102 8.59 20.81 -12.50
CA PHE A 102 8.34 19.37 -12.62
C PHE A 102 8.94 18.56 -11.47
N ILE A 103 10.21 18.81 -11.13
CA ILE A 103 10.89 18.12 -10.03
C ILE A 103 10.18 18.41 -8.71
N CYS A 104 9.87 19.69 -8.43
CA CYS A 104 9.20 20.08 -7.20
C CYS A 104 7.81 19.44 -7.06
N VAL A 105 7.01 19.47 -8.13
CA VAL A 105 5.67 18.86 -8.17
C VAL A 105 5.75 17.37 -7.95
N VAL A 106 6.61 16.66 -8.68
CA VAL A 106 6.70 15.19 -8.59
C VAL A 106 7.21 14.75 -7.22
N ILE A 107 8.23 15.40 -6.67
CA ILE A 107 8.73 15.08 -5.32
C ILE A 107 7.66 15.39 -4.29
N GLY A 108 7.02 16.56 -4.36
CA GLY A 108 5.91 16.92 -3.47
C GLY A 108 4.78 15.88 -3.51
N SER A 109 4.39 15.43 -4.71
CA SER A 109 3.40 14.37 -4.89
C SER A 109 3.84 13.03 -4.29
N GLN A 110 5.12 12.65 -4.39
CA GLN A 110 5.59 11.43 -3.72
C GLN A 110 5.54 11.55 -2.19
N LEU A 111 5.91 12.71 -1.64
CA LEU A 111 5.82 12.97 -0.20
C LEU A 111 4.36 12.93 0.29
N TRP A 112 3.44 13.51 -0.48
CA TRP A 112 2.02 13.49 -0.15
C TRP A 112 1.46 12.06 -0.15
N LYS A 113 1.75 11.27 -1.18
CA LYS A 113 1.38 9.84 -1.24
C LYS A 113 1.95 9.07 -0.04
N LYS A 114 3.21 9.31 0.30
CA LYS A 114 3.83 8.69 1.48
C LYS A 114 3.10 9.06 2.77
N SER A 115 2.68 10.32 2.93
CA SER A 115 1.86 10.71 4.08
C SER A 115 0.53 9.99 4.12
N ASN A 116 -0.14 9.79 2.98
CA ASN A 116 -1.44 9.13 2.94
C ASN A 116 -1.36 7.64 3.29
N HIS A 117 -0.21 6.99 3.04
CA HIS A 117 0.00 5.61 3.47
C HIS A 117 0.24 5.49 4.98
N ILE A 118 0.72 6.56 5.63
CA ILE A 118 0.97 6.58 7.08
C ILE A 118 -0.29 6.97 7.86
N ASP A 119 -1.05 7.93 7.33
CA ASP A 119 -2.29 8.45 7.94
C ASP A 119 -3.36 8.61 6.84
N PRO A 120 -4.01 7.50 6.44
CA PRO A 120 -4.96 7.48 5.34
C PRO A 120 -6.27 8.21 5.65
N ALA A 121 -6.93 8.70 4.59
CA ALA A 121 -8.27 9.25 4.71
C ALA A 121 -9.31 8.12 4.80
N SER A 122 -10.42 8.38 5.51
CA SER A 122 -11.55 7.45 5.58
C SER A 122 -12.36 7.45 4.28
N GLU A 123 -12.77 6.27 3.83
CA GLU A 123 -13.59 6.06 2.63
C GLU A 123 -15.06 6.48 2.80
N LYS A 124 -15.51 6.68 4.04
CA LYS A 124 -16.89 7.12 4.35
C LYS A 124 -17.28 8.37 3.56
N ASN A 125 -16.31 9.26 3.31
CA ASN A 125 -16.49 10.44 2.47
C ASN A 125 -15.71 10.30 1.17
N LYS A 126 -16.33 9.71 0.14
CA LYS A 126 -15.71 9.48 -1.18
C LYS A 126 -15.06 10.72 -1.79
N ILE A 127 -15.70 11.89 -1.66
CA ILE A 127 -15.16 13.17 -2.17
C ILE A 127 -13.87 13.54 -1.43
N LYS A 128 -13.88 13.46 -0.10
CA LYS A 128 -12.70 13.74 0.73
C LYS A 128 -11.59 12.75 0.42
N PHE A 129 -11.91 11.45 0.35
CA PHE A 129 -10.97 10.39 0.02
C PHE A 129 -10.31 10.61 -1.35
N PHE A 130 -11.10 10.91 -2.38
CA PHE A 130 -10.59 11.21 -3.71
C PHE A 130 -9.68 12.45 -3.72
N LEU A 131 -10.13 13.54 -3.08
CA LEU A 131 -9.38 14.80 -3.05
C LEU A 131 -8.06 14.63 -2.30
N TRP A 132 -8.08 13.97 -1.14
CA TRP A 132 -6.89 13.75 -0.31
C TRP A 132 -5.86 12.85 -1.00
N ASN A 133 -6.30 11.83 -1.74
CA ASN A 133 -5.40 10.91 -2.43
C ASN A 133 -4.86 11.49 -3.75
N ASN A 134 -5.59 12.41 -4.39
CA ASN A 134 -5.19 13.04 -5.65
C ASN A 134 -4.70 14.48 -5.52
N MET A 135 -4.30 14.93 -4.33
CA MET A 135 -3.76 16.29 -4.14
C MET A 135 -2.56 16.59 -5.05
N GLY A 136 -1.70 15.61 -5.30
CA GLY A 136 -0.58 15.77 -6.22
C GLY A 136 -1.02 16.05 -7.66
N LEU A 137 -2.07 15.38 -8.14
CA LEU A 137 -2.63 15.62 -9.48
C LEU A 137 -3.18 17.06 -9.57
N ILE A 138 -3.88 17.51 -8.53
CA ILE A 138 -4.45 18.85 -8.46
C ILE A 138 -3.34 19.90 -8.43
N ALA A 139 -2.30 19.69 -7.61
CA ALA A 139 -1.13 20.55 -7.57
C ALA A 139 -0.46 20.64 -8.96
N SER A 140 -0.30 19.51 -9.65
CA SER A 140 0.24 19.49 -11.02
C SER A 140 -0.60 20.32 -11.99
N LEU A 141 -1.93 20.29 -11.91
CA LEU A 141 -2.78 21.13 -12.77
C LEU A 141 -2.59 22.61 -12.44
N ILE A 142 -2.51 22.95 -11.16
CA ILE A 142 -2.31 24.34 -10.71
C ILE A 142 -0.96 24.90 -11.18
N CYS A 143 0.11 24.10 -11.18
CA CYS A 143 1.46 24.53 -11.57
C CYS A 143 1.75 24.53 -13.08
N PHE A 144 1.01 23.77 -13.89
CA PHE A 144 1.30 23.70 -15.34
C PHE A 144 0.28 24.42 -16.21
N VAL A 145 -0.98 24.52 -15.78
CA VAL A 145 -2.02 25.17 -16.59
C VAL A 145 -1.74 26.66 -16.81
N PRO A 146 -1.35 27.47 -15.80
CA PRO A 146 -1.13 28.90 -16.00
C PRO A 146 0.01 29.18 -16.99
N ILE A 147 1.16 28.52 -16.87
CA ILE A 147 2.27 28.69 -17.81
C ILE A 147 1.91 28.26 -19.24
N ILE A 148 1.14 27.17 -19.43
CA ILE A 148 0.67 26.77 -20.76
C ILE A 148 -0.20 27.87 -21.38
N ILE A 149 -1.12 28.45 -20.60
CA ILE A 149 -1.98 29.55 -21.06
C ILE A 149 -1.15 30.79 -21.41
N VAL A 150 -0.16 31.15 -20.58
CA VAL A 150 0.73 32.30 -20.82
C VAL A 150 1.54 32.08 -22.10
N LEU A 151 2.13 30.90 -22.30
CA LEU A 151 2.88 30.58 -23.52
C LEU A 151 2.01 30.72 -24.78
N LEU A 152 0.78 30.22 -24.75
CA LEU A 152 -0.16 30.35 -25.87
C LEU A 152 -0.49 31.81 -26.19
N LYS A 153 -0.69 32.64 -25.17
CA LYS A 153 -1.11 34.05 -25.32
C LYS A 153 0.04 35.01 -25.64
N GLU A 154 1.30 34.63 -25.37
CA GLU A 154 2.37 35.61 -25.41
C GLU A 154 2.73 36.14 -26.78
N LYS A 155 2.75 37.45 -26.96
CA LYS A 155 2.98 38.07 -28.27
C LYS A 155 4.46 38.29 -28.58
N ASN A 156 5.30 38.29 -27.55
CA ASN A 156 6.72 38.65 -27.65
C ASN A 156 7.65 37.47 -27.99
N LEU A 157 7.14 36.23 -27.92
CA LEU A 157 7.87 35.03 -28.31
C LEU A 157 7.67 34.73 -29.80
N ASP A 158 8.75 34.33 -30.49
CA ASP A 158 8.64 33.88 -31.88
C ASP A 158 7.74 32.63 -31.99
N ALA A 159 7.05 32.49 -33.14
CA ALA A 159 6.03 31.47 -33.31
C ALA A 159 6.57 30.03 -33.17
N LYS A 160 7.83 29.79 -33.54
CA LYS A 160 8.45 28.45 -33.45
C LYS A 160 8.77 28.11 -31.99
N THR A 161 9.46 29.00 -31.29
CA THR A 161 9.77 28.93 -29.86
C THR A 161 8.51 28.71 -29.03
N LYS A 162 7.48 29.53 -29.23
CA LYS A 162 6.20 29.39 -28.54
C LYS A 162 5.61 28.00 -28.74
N LYS A 163 5.55 27.53 -29.99
CA LYS A 163 4.97 26.22 -30.33
C LYS A 163 5.74 25.09 -29.65
N ILE A 164 7.08 25.12 -29.72
CA ILE A 164 7.93 24.11 -29.10
C ILE A 164 7.78 24.13 -27.57
N ALA A 165 7.88 25.30 -26.94
CA ALA A 165 7.74 25.47 -25.50
C ALA A 165 6.39 24.96 -24.98
N THR A 166 5.31 25.29 -25.69
CA THR A 166 3.96 24.84 -25.32
C THR A 166 3.84 23.31 -25.41
N ILE A 167 4.35 22.70 -26.47
CA ILE A 167 4.34 21.23 -26.63
C ILE A 167 5.12 20.56 -25.48
N ILE A 168 6.31 21.07 -25.17
CA ILE A 168 7.13 20.55 -24.05
C ILE A 168 6.37 20.70 -22.74
N ALA A 169 5.79 21.87 -22.45
CA ALA A 169 5.02 22.11 -21.24
C ALA A 169 3.82 21.14 -21.11
N CYS A 170 3.08 20.89 -22.19
CA CYS A 170 1.99 19.92 -22.19
C CYS A 170 2.47 18.48 -21.91
N ILE A 171 3.58 18.05 -22.53
CA ILE A 171 4.15 16.71 -22.29
C ILE A 171 4.60 16.58 -20.82
N VAL A 172 5.31 17.58 -20.31
CA VAL A 172 5.76 17.61 -18.92
C VAL A 172 4.58 17.59 -17.95
N ALA A 173 3.52 18.36 -18.22
CA ALA A 173 2.31 18.38 -17.41
C ALA A 173 1.60 17.02 -17.37
N VAL A 174 1.50 16.32 -18.51
CA VAL A 174 0.91 14.98 -18.56
C VAL A 174 1.73 13.99 -17.73
N ILE A 175 3.07 14.00 -17.88
CA ILE A 175 3.96 13.12 -17.10
C ILE A 175 3.86 13.43 -15.60
N ALA A 176 3.85 14.72 -15.24
CA ALA A 176 3.70 15.16 -13.85
C ALA A 176 2.38 14.71 -13.24
N GLY A 177 1.29 14.88 -13.98
CA GLY A 177 -0.04 14.42 -13.59
C GLY A 177 -0.07 12.92 -13.34
N LEU A 178 0.40 12.11 -14.30
CA LEU A 178 0.44 10.65 -14.19
C LEU A 178 1.34 10.16 -13.04
N ALA A 179 2.48 10.81 -12.81
CA ALA A 179 3.37 10.50 -11.68
C ALA A 179 2.76 10.87 -10.32
N SER A 180 1.78 11.77 -10.32
CA SER A 180 1.13 12.30 -9.13
C SER A 180 -0.14 11.58 -8.71
N VAL A 181 -0.75 10.78 -9.60
CA VAL A 181 -1.89 9.92 -9.26
C VAL A 181 -1.47 8.87 -8.24
N ASP A 182 -2.33 8.63 -7.25
CA ASP A 182 -2.21 7.50 -6.34
C ASP A 182 -3.04 6.31 -6.86
N TRP A 183 -2.34 5.33 -7.42
CA TRP A 183 -2.96 4.16 -8.05
C TRP A 183 -3.39 3.08 -7.05
N ASN A 184 -2.94 3.18 -5.81
CA ASN A 184 -3.29 2.23 -4.76
C ASN A 184 -3.53 3.01 -3.45
N PRO A 185 -4.61 3.82 -3.40
CA PRO A 185 -4.92 4.59 -2.21
C PRO A 185 -5.26 3.65 -1.05
N VAL A 186 -4.69 3.95 0.11
CA VAL A 186 -4.98 3.24 1.37
C VAL A 186 -6.10 3.97 2.08
N SER A 187 -7.09 3.23 2.60
CA SER A 187 -8.13 3.78 3.47
C SER A 187 -7.84 3.57 4.95
N ALA A 188 -8.44 4.41 5.79
CA ALA A 188 -8.36 4.25 7.24
C ALA A 188 -9.03 2.95 7.72
N GLU A 189 -10.08 2.52 7.01
CA GLU A 189 -10.77 1.26 7.25
C GLU A 189 -9.87 0.06 6.93
N ASP A 190 -9.18 0.05 5.79
CA ASP A 190 -8.24 -1.02 5.42
C ASP A 190 -7.08 -1.14 6.40
N LEU A 191 -6.55 0.00 6.86
CA LEU A 191 -5.45 0.02 7.83
C LEU A 191 -5.92 -0.50 9.19
N ALA A 192 -7.11 -0.10 9.66
CA ALA A 192 -7.68 -0.58 10.91
C ALA A 192 -8.02 -2.08 10.86
N GLN A 193 -8.51 -2.56 9.72
CA GLN A 193 -8.77 -3.98 9.48
C GLN A 193 -7.46 -4.76 9.55
N ALA A 194 -6.46 -4.37 8.76
CA ALA A 194 -5.15 -5.02 8.73
C ALA A 194 -4.46 -5.07 10.11
N GLN A 195 -4.60 -4.01 10.92
CA GLN A 195 -4.12 -3.99 12.31
C GLN A 195 -4.84 -5.00 13.20
N SER A 196 -6.16 -5.11 13.04
CA SER A 196 -6.99 -6.03 13.81
C SER A 196 -6.66 -7.48 13.46
N ASP A 197 -6.52 -7.76 12.16
CA ASP A 197 -6.12 -9.07 11.65
C ASP A 197 -4.73 -9.46 12.18
N ALA A 198 -3.74 -8.56 12.06
CA ALA A 198 -2.39 -8.82 12.57
C ALA A 198 -2.36 -9.12 14.07
N ALA A 199 -3.17 -8.42 14.86
CA ALA A 199 -3.30 -8.63 16.31
C ALA A 199 -3.98 -9.97 16.66
N ALA A 200 -4.79 -10.54 15.77
CA ALA A 200 -5.38 -11.86 15.95
C ALA A 200 -4.35 -13.00 15.76
N TYR A 201 -3.37 -12.82 14.88
CA TYR A 201 -2.38 -13.85 14.54
C TYR A 201 -1.05 -13.72 15.29
N THR A 202 -0.68 -12.51 15.70
CA THR A 202 0.62 -12.26 16.32
C THR A 202 0.46 -11.46 17.61
N VAL A 203 1.23 -11.85 18.63
CA VAL A 203 1.18 -11.21 19.97
C VAL A 203 1.56 -9.72 19.89
N ASP A 204 2.38 -9.34 18.92
CA ASP A 204 2.86 -7.99 18.72
C ASP A 204 2.22 -7.26 17.53
N GLY A 205 1.23 -7.85 16.86
CA GLY A 205 0.56 -7.24 15.70
C GLY A 205 1.48 -7.08 14.48
N SER A 206 2.50 -7.93 14.36
CA SER A 206 3.46 -7.90 13.26
C SER A 206 2.95 -8.65 12.03
N VAL A 207 3.36 -8.18 10.86
CA VAL A 207 3.10 -8.80 9.56
C VAL A 207 4.40 -9.04 8.81
N TYR A 208 4.31 -9.92 7.82
CA TYR A 208 5.44 -10.37 7.01
C TYR A 208 5.26 -9.96 5.55
N TRP A 209 6.33 -9.58 4.87
CA TRP A 209 6.30 -9.30 3.44
C TRP A 209 7.66 -9.56 2.79
N THR A 210 7.65 -9.61 1.46
CA THR A 210 8.87 -9.76 0.66
C THR A 210 9.31 -8.42 0.08
N GLN A 211 10.60 -8.32 -0.30
CA GLN A 211 11.18 -7.09 -0.85
C GLN A 211 10.40 -6.55 -2.05
N PHE A 212 9.91 -7.43 -2.93
CA PHE A 212 9.26 -7.08 -4.20
C PHE A 212 7.78 -7.47 -4.28
N GLY A 213 7.23 -8.12 -3.24
CA GLY A 213 5.81 -8.48 -3.21
C GLY A 213 4.91 -7.25 -3.22
N LYS A 214 3.60 -7.42 -3.39
CA LYS A 214 2.62 -6.34 -3.11
C LYS A 214 1.76 -6.63 -1.88
N ARG A 215 1.95 -7.81 -1.31
CA ARG A 215 1.07 -8.36 -0.29
C ARG A 215 1.80 -8.47 1.04
N TYR A 216 1.05 -8.22 2.12
CA TYR A 216 1.46 -8.59 3.46
C TYR A 216 0.83 -9.93 3.86
N HIS A 217 1.45 -10.59 4.83
CA HIS A 217 1.10 -11.90 5.32
C HIS A 217 1.00 -11.86 6.84
N LEU A 218 0.01 -12.52 7.40
CA LEU A 218 -0.24 -12.55 8.85
C LEU A 218 0.65 -13.58 9.54
N THR A 219 1.14 -14.58 8.80
CA THR A 219 2.01 -15.64 9.30
C THR A 219 3.26 -15.81 8.43
N GLU A 220 4.37 -16.22 9.06
CA GLU A 220 5.66 -16.45 8.41
C GLU A 220 5.65 -17.70 7.48
N ASP A 221 4.81 -18.67 7.82
CA ASP A 221 4.71 -19.97 7.17
C ASP A 221 3.66 -20.03 6.04
N CYS A 222 3.06 -18.88 5.69
CA CYS A 222 2.13 -18.77 4.58
C CYS A 222 2.69 -19.42 3.31
N GLN A 223 1.88 -20.26 2.64
CA GLN A 223 2.29 -21.03 1.47
C GLN A 223 2.90 -20.16 0.36
N SER A 224 2.37 -18.96 0.14
CA SER A 224 2.90 -18.00 -0.85
C SER A 224 4.30 -17.46 -0.51
N LEU A 225 4.80 -17.67 0.71
CA LEU A 225 6.14 -17.27 1.15
C LEU A 225 7.16 -18.41 1.08
N GLN A 226 6.76 -19.64 0.71
CA GLN A 226 7.65 -20.82 0.77
C GLN A 226 8.93 -20.66 -0.06
N ASN A 227 8.85 -19.98 -1.21
CA ASN A 227 9.99 -19.77 -2.10
C ASN A 227 10.80 -18.49 -1.79
N SER A 228 10.44 -17.74 -0.74
CA SER A 228 11.09 -16.49 -0.41
C SER A 228 12.31 -16.73 0.49
N ALA A 229 13.50 -16.32 0.02
CA ALA A 229 14.73 -16.43 0.81
C ALA A 229 14.83 -15.38 1.93
N THR A 230 14.25 -14.20 1.71
CA THR A 230 14.28 -13.07 2.64
C THR A 230 12.87 -12.58 2.91
N LEU A 231 12.53 -12.48 4.20
CA LEU A 231 11.27 -11.95 4.69
C LEU A 231 11.55 -10.72 5.56
N TYR A 232 10.72 -9.71 5.40
CA TYR A 232 10.68 -8.55 6.29
C TYR A 232 9.56 -8.75 7.29
N ARG A 233 9.82 -8.41 8.54
CA ARG A 233 8.87 -8.45 9.63
C ARG A 233 8.78 -7.07 10.26
N GLY A 234 7.56 -6.59 10.47
CA GLY A 234 7.33 -5.27 11.03
C GLY A 234 5.86 -5.04 11.29
N THR A 235 5.49 -3.80 11.62
CA THR A 235 4.09 -3.46 11.86
C THR A 235 3.31 -3.36 10.56
N VAL A 236 1.98 -3.34 10.65
CA VAL A 236 1.09 -3.13 9.50
C VAL A 236 1.40 -1.80 8.80
N GLU A 237 1.70 -0.74 9.55
CA GLU A 237 2.01 0.57 8.97
C GLU A 237 3.32 0.54 8.19
N GLU A 238 4.32 -0.20 8.67
CA GLU A 238 5.58 -0.38 7.97
C GLU A 238 5.39 -1.15 6.65
N ALA A 239 4.52 -2.16 6.65
CA ALA A 239 4.14 -2.87 5.42
C ALA A 239 3.44 -1.93 4.42
N PHE A 240 2.51 -1.11 4.88
CA PHE A 240 1.79 -0.15 4.04
C PHE A 240 2.72 0.96 3.52
N GLU A 241 3.64 1.47 4.34
CA GLU A 241 4.69 2.42 3.93
C GLU A 241 5.62 1.79 2.86
N ALA A 242 5.89 0.49 2.97
CA ALA A 242 6.63 -0.29 1.97
C ALA A 242 5.80 -0.63 0.72
N LYS A 243 4.57 -0.11 0.59
CA LYS A 243 3.61 -0.41 -0.50
C LYS A 243 3.23 -1.89 -0.56
N ARG A 244 3.03 -2.49 0.61
CA ARG A 244 2.56 -3.87 0.81
C ARG A 244 1.20 -3.84 1.50
N GLY A 245 0.27 -3.03 1.01
CA GLY A 245 -1.03 -2.80 1.67
C GLY A 245 -2.13 -3.82 1.32
N THR A 246 -1.87 -4.76 0.41
CA THR A 246 -2.88 -5.77 0.04
C THR A 246 -2.73 -7.03 0.88
N PRO A 247 -3.78 -7.56 1.52
CA PRO A 247 -3.65 -8.83 2.23
C PRO A 247 -3.35 -9.99 1.26
N CYS A 248 -2.63 -11.00 1.76
CA CYS A 248 -2.49 -12.27 1.06
C CYS A 248 -3.83 -12.99 1.00
N LYS A 249 -4.22 -13.47 -0.19
CA LYS A 249 -5.49 -14.21 -0.37
C LYS A 249 -5.59 -15.43 0.56
N PHE A 250 -4.48 -16.12 0.79
CA PHE A 250 -4.41 -17.29 1.66
C PHE A 250 -4.40 -16.94 3.15
N CYS A 251 -3.95 -15.74 3.52
CA CYS A 251 -4.02 -15.28 4.91
C CYS A 251 -5.43 -14.78 5.22
N ALA A 252 -6.03 -14.00 4.31
CA ALA A 252 -7.41 -13.55 4.43
C ALA A 252 -8.41 -14.72 4.45
N SER A 253 -8.14 -15.82 3.73
CA SER A 253 -8.98 -17.04 3.82
C SER A 253 -8.79 -17.81 5.12
N GLN A 254 -7.61 -17.71 5.76
CA GLN A 254 -7.38 -18.35 7.06
C GLN A 254 -8.11 -17.63 8.20
N GLU A 255 -8.44 -16.34 8.06
CA GLU A 255 -9.35 -15.62 8.96
C GLU A 255 -10.71 -16.30 8.98
N ALA A 256 -11.28 -16.57 7.79
CA ALA A 256 -12.54 -17.27 7.66
C ALA A 256 -12.51 -18.70 8.25
N ILE A 257 -11.36 -19.39 8.19
CA ILE A 257 -11.21 -20.74 8.76
C ILE A 257 -11.07 -20.68 10.29
N ALA A 258 -10.35 -19.71 10.84
CA ALA A 258 -10.22 -19.53 12.29
C ALA A 258 -11.55 -19.11 12.95
N GLU A 259 -12.39 -18.34 12.25
CA GLU A 259 -13.73 -17.96 12.70
C GLU A 259 -14.71 -19.15 12.69
N VAL A 260 -14.55 -20.10 11.76
CA VAL A 260 -15.40 -21.31 11.66
C VAL A 260 -14.95 -22.42 12.62
N TYR A 261 -13.67 -22.53 12.95
CA TYR A 261 -13.11 -23.64 13.76
C TYR A 261 -12.57 -23.23 15.14
N GLY A 262 -12.84 -22.01 15.60
CA GLY A 262 -12.33 -21.46 16.86
C GLY A 262 -13.01 -21.96 18.13
N GLU A 263 -13.02 -23.28 18.40
CA GLU A 263 -12.83 -23.84 19.76
C GLU A 263 -12.61 -25.36 19.66
N LYS A 264 -11.34 -25.79 19.71
CA LYS A 264 -10.88 -26.99 20.44
C LYS A 264 -9.36 -27.01 20.42
N ALA A 265 -8.80 -26.46 21.49
CA ALA A 265 -7.48 -26.83 21.95
C ALA A 265 -7.68 -27.80 23.13
N ASP A 266 -7.73 -29.10 22.84
CA ASP A 266 -7.41 -30.16 23.77
C ASP A 266 -6.97 -31.41 23.01
N ASP A 267 -6.02 -32.07 23.65
CA ASP A 267 -5.21 -33.18 23.22
C ASP A 267 -6.00 -34.49 23.19
N GLU A 268 -5.96 -35.23 22.10
CA GLU A 268 -5.83 -36.69 22.25
C GLU A 268 -5.23 -37.34 21.01
N SER A 269 -4.21 -38.14 21.28
CA SER A 269 -3.59 -39.07 20.34
C SER A 269 -4.62 -40.11 19.91
N THR A 270 -4.97 -40.15 18.63
CA THR A 270 -5.31 -41.42 17.97
C THR A 270 -4.60 -41.46 16.63
N GLY A 271 -3.54 -42.25 16.56
CA GLY A 271 -2.91 -42.60 15.30
C GLY A 271 -3.94 -43.25 14.38
N ILE A 272 -4.08 -42.69 13.18
CA ILE A 272 -4.77 -43.37 12.09
C ILE A 272 -3.68 -43.79 11.10
N ASP A 273 -3.49 -45.11 11.06
CA ASP A 273 -2.62 -45.83 10.16
C ASP A 273 -3.08 -45.64 8.71
N LEU A 274 -2.18 -45.09 7.88
CA LEU A 274 -2.43 -44.73 6.49
C LEU A 274 -2.19 -45.92 5.54
N SER A 275 -2.70 -47.12 5.88
CA SER A 275 -2.47 -48.34 5.08
C SER A 275 -3.71 -49.18 4.74
N ALA A 276 -4.94 -48.72 5.02
CA ALA A 276 -6.15 -49.44 4.63
C ALA A 276 -6.76 -48.93 3.29
N PRO A 277 -7.15 -49.81 2.36
CA PRO A 277 -7.76 -49.40 1.09
C PRO A 277 -9.21 -48.96 1.30
N LEU A 278 -9.61 -47.91 0.57
CA LEU A 278 -10.99 -47.41 0.50
C LEU A 278 -11.93 -48.54 0.04
N THR A 279 -12.85 -48.93 0.91
CA THR A 279 -14.01 -49.75 0.55
C THR A 279 -15.26 -48.92 0.77
N GLU A 280 -16.08 -48.84 -0.28
CA GLU A 280 -17.40 -48.21 -0.30
C GLU A 280 -18.31 -48.80 0.78
N THR A 281 -18.97 -47.92 1.55
CA THR A 281 -20.33 -48.10 2.09
C THR A 281 -20.81 -46.70 2.49
N ASP A 282 -21.68 -46.07 1.70
CA ASP A 282 -23.15 -46.10 1.76
C ASP A 282 -23.69 -45.09 2.78
N ASP A 283 -23.71 -43.81 2.37
CA ASP A 283 -24.36 -42.71 3.08
C ASP A 283 -25.83 -42.62 2.63
N THR A 284 -26.76 -43.05 3.48
CA THR A 284 -28.16 -42.62 3.39
C THR A 284 -28.42 -41.51 4.40
N VAL A 285 -28.46 -40.27 3.93
CA VAL A 285 -29.18 -39.18 4.61
C VAL A 285 -30.33 -38.77 3.70
N ASP A 286 -31.52 -39.24 4.06
CA ASP A 286 -32.81 -38.74 3.58
C ASP A 286 -33.03 -37.31 4.08
N THR A 287 -33.09 -36.35 3.17
CA THR A 287 -33.98 -35.19 3.32
C THR A 287 -34.51 -34.77 1.96
N SER A 288 -35.74 -35.20 1.67
CA SER A 288 -36.57 -34.70 0.58
C SER A 288 -37.25 -33.39 0.98
N VAL A 289 -37.02 -32.30 0.22
CA VAL A 289 -38.01 -31.24 -0.02
C VAL A 289 -37.72 -30.72 -1.45
N ASP A 290 -38.70 -30.87 -2.35
CA ASP A 290 -38.82 -30.25 -3.69
C ASP A 290 -38.30 -31.01 -4.94
N GLY A 291 -38.82 -32.22 -5.19
CA GLY A 291 -39.66 -32.48 -6.37
C GLY A 291 -39.21 -32.23 -7.82
N GLU A 292 -37.93 -32.13 -8.18
CA GLU A 292 -37.49 -32.25 -9.58
C GLU A 292 -36.11 -32.94 -9.70
N THR A 293 -36.07 -34.13 -10.31
CA THR A 293 -34.83 -34.88 -10.54
C THR A 293 -34.07 -34.30 -11.73
N ILE A 294 -32.99 -33.58 -11.45
CA ILE A 294 -32.01 -33.14 -12.45
C ILE A 294 -30.85 -34.14 -12.40
N THR A 295 -30.57 -34.83 -13.51
CA THR A 295 -29.46 -35.79 -13.59
C THR A 295 -28.13 -35.09 -13.88
N TYR A 296 -27.03 -35.64 -13.38
CA TYR A 296 -25.66 -35.08 -13.46
C TYR A 296 -25.14 -34.87 -14.90
N GLU A 297 -25.79 -35.47 -15.91
CA GLU A 297 -25.48 -35.25 -17.32
C GLU A 297 -25.97 -33.88 -17.84
N ASP A 298 -27.01 -33.28 -17.24
CA ASP A 298 -27.56 -32.00 -17.68
C ASP A 298 -26.71 -30.78 -17.27
N PHE A 299 -25.86 -30.91 -16.24
CA PHE A 299 -25.03 -29.78 -15.77
C PHE A 299 -23.67 -29.67 -16.47
N MET A 300 -23.22 -30.73 -17.14
CA MET A 300 -21.88 -30.78 -17.79
C MET A 300 -21.91 -30.49 -19.30
N GLY A 301 -23.07 -30.25 -19.91
CA GLY A 301 -23.22 -30.07 -21.36
C GLY A 301 -22.71 -28.75 -21.94
N ASP A 302 -22.62 -27.67 -21.16
CA ASP A 302 -22.45 -26.32 -21.70
C ASP A 302 -21.06 -25.68 -21.49
N TYR A 303 -20.07 -26.43 -20.98
CA TYR A 303 -18.73 -25.88 -20.70
C TYR A 303 -17.63 -26.26 -21.71
N TYR A 304 -17.99 -26.86 -22.85
CA TYR A 304 -17.08 -27.14 -23.96
C TYR A 304 -17.67 -26.83 -25.35
N ALA A 305 -18.36 -25.71 -25.50
CA ALA A 305 -18.65 -25.13 -26.81
C ALA A 305 -18.30 -23.63 -26.83
N GLU A 306 -17.34 -23.30 -27.70
CA GLU A 306 -16.79 -21.98 -28.10
C GLU A 306 -15.63 -21.39 -27.28
#